data_AF-A0A378TPB0-F1
#
_entry.id   AF-A0A378TPB0-F1
#
_cell.length_a   1.000
_cell.length_b   1.000
_cell.length_c   1.000
_cell.angle_alpha   90.00
_cell.angle_beta   90.00
_cell.angle_gamma   90.00
#
_symmetry.space_group_name_H-M   'P 1'
#
loop_
_entity.id
_entity.type
_entity.pdbx_description
1 polymer ?
#
loop_
_entity_poly.entity_id
_entity_poly.type
_entity_poly.pdbx_seq_one_letter_code
_entity_poly.pdbx_strand_id
1 'polypeptide(L)'
;MTSTQAAAAPVPQPSVLIEVLTRVTDPAVPGTDKLPLIETSTDADAAALDRFTRALVDNQLTPLEISARDVAAVDDRPGLVVADVTITPATPDAAPFSFPMEFRFSDDHWQLARQTADMLLAYQG
;
A
#
# COMPACT_ATOMS: atom_id res chain seq x y z
N MET A 1 3.85 -10.38 38.72
CA MET A 1 2.67 -9.95 37.93
C MET A 1 3.09 -10.07 36.47
N THR A 2 2.39 -10.91 35.70
CA THR A 2 2.72 -11.27 34.32
C THR A 2 2.47 -10.11 33.36
N SER A 3 3.50 -9.67 32.65
CA SER A 3 3.37 -8.73 31.54
C SER A 3 2.64 -9.44 30.39
N THR A 4 1.50 -8.93 29.95
CA THR A 4 0.86 -9.35 28.69
C THR A 4 1.81 -8.97 27.56
N GLN A 5 2.58 -9.95 27.08
CA GLN A 5 3.35 -9.86 25.86
C GLN A 5 2.33 -9.63 24.73
N ALA A 6 2.14 -8.37 24.33
CA ALA A 6 1.42 -8.04 23.11
C ALA A 6 2.10 -8.85 22.00
N ALA A 7 1.41 -9.86 21.47
CA ALA A 7 1.94 -10.69 20.41
C ALA A 7 2.34 -9.74 19.28
N ALA A 8 3.65 -9.67 19.00
CA ALA A 8 4.12 -8.98 17.82
C ALA A 8 3.35 -9.57 16.64
N ALA A 9 2.68 -8.72 15.86
CA ALA A 9 1.96 -9.19 14.69
C ALA A 9 2.94 -10.00 13.82
N PRO A 10 2.57 -11.19 13.33
CA PRO A 10 3.45 -11.97 12.47
C PRO A 10 3.82 -11.15 11.24
N VAL A 11 5.11 -11.14 10.88
CA VAL A 11 5.60 -10.46 9.68
C VAL A 11 4.91 -11.08 8.47
N PRO A 12 4.23 -10.29 7.61
CA PRO A 12 3.47 -10.83 6.49
C PRO A 12 4.41 -11.36 5.41
N GLN A 13 3.91 -12.30 4.62
CA GLN A 13 4.59 -12.64 3.37
C GLN A 13 4.52 -11.45 2.40
N PRO A 14 5.56 -11.21 1.58
CA PRO A 14 5.55 -10.11 0.61
C PRO A 14 4.34 -10.14 -0.32
N SER A 15 3.86 -11.33 -0.69
CA SER A 15 2.66 -11.52 -1.52
C SER A 15 1.41 -10.83 -0.95
N VAL A 16 1.24 -10.83 0.38
CA VAL A 16 0.10 -10.19 1.03
C VAL A 16 0.17 -8.67 0.84
N LEU A 17 1.36 -8.08 0.91
CA LEU A 17 1.55 -6.65 0.68
C LEU A 17 1.36 -6.29 -0.80
N ILE A 18 1.83 -7.17 -1.71
CA ILE A 18 1.61 -7.04 -3.15
C ILE A 18 0.11 -7.06 -3.47
N GLU A 19 -0.68 -7.93 -2.84
CA GLU A 19 -2.14 -7.99 -3.03
C GLU A 19 -2.83 -6.69 -2.61
N VAL A 20 -2.45 -6.11 -1.47
CA VAL A 20 -2.96 -4.80 -1.00
C VAL A 20 -2.67 -3.73 -2.05
N LEU A 21 -1.43 -3.63 -2.52
CA LEU A 21 -1.03 -2.62 -3.50
C LEU A 21 -1.66 -2.84 -4.87
N THR A 22 -1.76 -4.09 -5.31
CA THR A 22 -2.42 -4.46 -6.56
C THR A 22 -3.86 -3.96 -6.51
N ARG A 23 -4.58 -4.21 -5.42
CA ARG A 23 -5.97 -3.77 -5.28
C ARG A 23 -6.12 -2.24 -5.13
N VAL A 24 -5.18 -1.56 -4.46
CA VAL A 24 -5.16 -0.09 -4.37
C VAL A 24 -4.92 0.55 -5.74
N THR A 25 -4.05 -0.05 -6.56
CA THR A 25 -3.68 0.46 -7.89
C THR A 25 -4.60 -0.03 -9.01
N ASP A 26 -5.49 -0.98 -8.75
CA ASP A 26 -6.40 -1.56 -9.74
C ASP A 26 -7.49 -0.55 -10.15
N PRO A 27 -7.57 -0.14 -11.43
CA PRO A 27 -8.62 0.74 -11.92
C PRO A 27 -10.01 0.09 -11.96
N ALA A 28 -10.11 -1.25 -11.91
CA ALA A 28 -11.38 -1.97 -11.85
C ALA A 28 -12.02 -1.93 -10.45
N VAL A 29 -11.25 -1.59 -9.41
CA VAL A 29 -11.73 -1.52 -8.03
C VAL A 29 -12.16 -0.07 -7.73
N PRO A 30 -13.43 0.17 -7.34
CA PRO A 30 -13.88 1.50 -6.93
C PRO A 30 -13.13 2.03 -5.72
N GLY A 31 -12.93 3.34 -5.62
CA GLY A 31 -12.23 4.01 -4.53
C GLY A 31 -12.82 3.70 -3.15
N THR A 32 -14.14 3.54 -3.06
CA THR A 32 -14.83 3.13 -1.82
C THR A 32 -14.40 1.75 -1.34
N ASP A 33 -14.12 0.83 -2.27
CA ASP A 33 -13.70 -0.54 -1.97
C ASP A 33 -12.19 -0.61 -1.67
N LYS A 34 -11.45 0.47 -1.93
CA LYS A 34 -10.04 0.66 -1.58
C LYS A 34 -9.85 1.30 -0.21
N LEU A 35 -10.85 2.00 0.34
CA LEU A 35 -10.81 2.59 1.68
C LEU A 35 -10.34 1.63 2.78
N PRO A 36 -10.82 0.38 2.90
CA PRO A 36 -10.33 -0.53 3.93
C PRO A 36 -8.85 -0.88 3.77
N LEU A 37 -8.25 -0.70 2.59
CA LEU A 37 -6.85 -0.99 2.34
C LEU A 37 -5.91 0.14 2.79
N ILE A 38 -6.45 1.25 3.28
CA ILE A 38 -5.69 2.44 3.67
C ILE A 38 -5.98 2.74 5.15
N GLU A 39 -4.93 2.86 5.96
CA GLU A 39 -5.05 3.22 7.37
C GLU A 39 -5.70 4.60 7.53
N THR A 40 -6.69 4.70 8.42
CA THR A 40 -7.40 5.96 8.72
C THR A 40 -7.96 6.64 7.46
N SER A 41 -8.47 5.83 6.54
CA SER A 41 -9.10 6.33 5.32
C SER A 41 -10.40 7.09 5.59
N THR A 42 -10.70 8.01 4.69
CA THR A 42 -11.86 8.90 4.71
C THR A 42 -12.56 8.84 3.35
N ASP A 43 -13.82 9.27 3.29
CA ASP A 43 -14.57 9.32 2.02
C ASP A 43 -13.88 10.19 0.96
N ALA A 44 -13.07 11.18 1.37
CA ALA A 44 -12.29 11.99 0.45
C ALA A 44 -11.18 11.19 -0.25
N ASP A 45 -10.61 10.19 0.43
CA ASP A 45 -9.56 9.32 -0.12
C ASP A 45 -10.11 8.46 -1.25
N ALA A 46 -11.38 8.03 -1.20
CA ALA A 46 -11.99 7.24 -2.27
C ALA A 46 -11.90 7.96 -3.62
N ALA A 47 -12.31 9.24 -3.66
CA ALA A 47 -12.23 10.04 -4.87
C ALA A 47 -10.79 10.31 -5.31
N ALA A 48 -9.84 10.45 -4.37
CA ALA A 48 -8.43 10.63 -4.69
C ALA A 48 -7.80 9.36 -5.27
N LEU A 49 -8.15 8.19 -4.72
CA LEU A 49 -7.73 6.86 -5.18
C LEU A 49 -8.29 6.55 -6.58
N ASP A 50 -9.56 6.89 -6.84
CA ASP A 50 -10.16 6.75 -8.17
C ASP A 50 -9.42 7.60 -9.21
N ARG A 51 -9.12 8.87 -8.87
CA ARG A 51 -8.32 9.75 -9.73
C ARG A 51 -6.91 9.20 -9.94
N PHE A 52 -6.29 8.66 -8.89
CA PHE A 52 -4.96 8.04 -8.98
C PHE A 52 -4.96 6.88 -9.97
N THR A 53 -5.87 5.90 -9.81
CA THR A 53 -5.90 4.75 -10.71
C THR A 53 -6.32 5.13 -12.13
N ARG A 54 -7.19 6.13 -12.28
CA ARG A 54 -7.50 6.70 -13.60
C ARG A 54 -6.28 7.35 -14.24
N ALA A 55 -5.49 8.12 -13.49
CA ALA A 55 -4.26 8.72 -13.99
C ALA A 55 -3.25 7.65 -14.44
N LEU A 56 -3.14 6.52 -13.73
CA LEU A 56 -2.29 5.41 -14.17
C LEU A 56 -2.72 4.86 -15.54
N VAL A 57 -4.04 4.71 -15.77
CA VAL A 57 -4.59 4.27 -17.06
C VAL A 57 -4.39 5.32 -18.15
N ASP A 58 -4.72 6.59 -17.86
CA ASP A 58 -4.62 7.70 -18.81
C ASP A 58 -3.15 7.92 -19.26
N ASN A 59 -2.18 7.66 -18.37
CA ASN A 59 -0.74 7.72 -18.67
C ASN A 59 -0.18 6.39 -19.21
N GLN A 60 -1.02 5.39 -19.49
CA GLN A 60 -0.60 4.07 -20.01
C GLN A 60 0.45 3.36 -19.14
N LEU A 61 0.40 3.60 -17.83
CA LEU A 61 1.31 3.00 -16.84
C LEU A 61 0.84 1.60 -16.42
N THR A 62 -0.42 1.26 -16.67
CA THR A 62 -1.01 -0.04 -16.33
C THR A 62 -0.83 -1.09 -17.44
N PRO A 63 -0.62 -2.38 -17.11
CA PRO A 63 -0.53 -2.93 -15.75
C PRO A 63 0.77 -2.55 -15.05
N LEU A 64 0.71 -2.36 -13.73
CA LEU A 64 1.88 -2.16 -12.89
C LEU A 64 2.37 -3.51 -12.38
N GLU A 65 3.64 -3.82 -12.62
CA GLU A 65 4.30 -4.95 -11.98
C GLU A 65 4.80 -4.52 -10.60
N ILE A 66 4.26 -5.13 -9.54
CA ILE A 66 4.55 -4.77 -8.15
C ILE A 66 5.32 -5.91 -7.50
N SER A 67 6.47 -5.60 -6.92
CA SER A 67 7.22 -6.52 -6.07
C SER A 67 7.48 -5.91 -4.70
N ALA A 68 7.40 -6.73 -3.66
CA ALA A 68 7.77 -6.36 -2.31
C ALA A 68 8.89 -7.29 -1.83
N ARG A 69 9.86 -6.74 -1.12
CA ARG A 69 10.96 -7.48 -0.50
C ARG A 69 11.35 -6.82 0.82
N ASP A 70 12.29 -7.45 1.52
CA ASP A 70 12.88 -6.90 2.74
C ASP A 70 11.83 -6.50 3.80
N VAL A 71 10.77 -7.32 3.91
CA VAL A 71 9.66 -7.06 4.84
C VAL A 71 10.16 -7.23 6.28
N ALA A 72 10.12 -6.16 7.06
CA ALA A 72 10.60 -6.11 8.42
C ALA A 72 9.57 -5.45 9.34
N ALA A 73 9.38 -6.01 10.54
CA ALA A 73 8.60 -5.34 11.58
C ALA A 73 9.33 -4.09 12.08
N VAL A 74 8.58 -3.05 12.38
CA VAL A 74 9.13 -1.81 12.96
C VAL A 74 9.20 -1.98 14.48
N ASP A 75 10.40 -1.84 15.04
CA ASP A 75 10.61 -1.87 16.49
C ASP A 75 9.71 -0.84 17.20
N ASP A 76 9.19 -1.20 18.37
CA ASP A 76 8.28 -0.39 19.18
C ASP A 76 6.93 0.00 18.51
N ARG A 77 6.60 -0.58 17.35
CA ARG A 77 5.35 -0.36 16.61
C ARG A 77 4.67 -1.68 16.26
N PRO A 78 3.96 -2.33 17.21
CA PRO A 78 3.32 -3.60 16.95
C PRO A 78 2.29 -3.50 15.83
N GLY A 79 2.36 -4.42 14.86
CA GLY A 79 1.48 -4.42 13.69
C GLY A 79 1.94 -3.50 12.56
N LEU A 80 3.06 -2.78 12.69
CA LEU A 80 3.65 -1.99 11.61
C LEU A 80 4.83 -2.76 11.00
N VAL A 81 4.85 -2.84 9.68
CA VAL A 81 5.98 -3.40 8.92
C VAL A 81 6.38 -2.41 7.84
N VAL A 82 7.66 -2.43 7.51
CA VAL A 82 8.20 -1.74 6.33
C VAL A 82 8.59 -2.80 5.30
N ALA A 83 8.33 -2.50 4.03
CA ALA A 83 8.78 -3.33 2.92
C ALA A 83 9.34 -2.44 1.82
N ASP A 84 10.42 -2.89 1.19
CA ASP A 84 10.92 -2.25 -0.03
C ASP A 84 10.05 -2.70 -1.20
N VAL A 85 9.28 -1.77 -1.74
CA VAL A 85 8.36 -2.02 -2.84
C VAL A 85 8.93 -1.43 -4.10
N THR A 86 9.06 -2.26 -5.14
CA THR A 86 9.38 -1.82 -6.50
C THR A 86 8.14 -1.92 -7.37
N ILE A 87 7.78 -0.80 -7.99
CA ILE A 87 6.69 -0.71 -8.97
C ILE A 87 7.32 -0.45 -10.34
N THR A 88 7.00 -1.30 -11.29
CA THR A 88 7.49 -1.23 -12.67
C THR A 88 6.30 -1.03 -13.61
N PRO A 89 6.16 0.15 -14.23
CA PRO A 89 5.14 0.35 -15.25
C PRO A 89 5.41 -0.53 -16.48
N ALA A 90 4.35 -0.96 -17.17
CA ALA A 90 4.49 -1.70 -18.43
C ALA A 90 5.03 -0.85 -19.59
N THR A 91 5.13 0.47 -19.40
CA THR A 91 5.64 1.41 -20.41
C THR A 91 7.15 1.24 -20.60
N PRO A 92 7.66 0.99 -21.84
CA PRO A 92 9.08 0.69 -22.07
C PRO A 92 10.06 1.78 -21.64
N ASP A 93 9.63 3.04 -21.69
CA ASP A 93 10.45 4.22 -21.36
C ASP A 93 10.31 4.64 -19.88
N ALA A 94 9.39 4.02 -19.13
CA ALA A 94 9.20 4.35 -17.72
C ALA A 94 10.18 3.57 -16.86
N ALA A 95 10.97 4.29 -16.05
CA ALA A 95 11.87 3.66 -15.10
C ALA A 95 11.08 3.02 -13.95
N PRO A 96 11.48 1.82 -13.48
CA PRO A 96 10.93 1.26 -12.25
C PRO A 96 11.28 2.17 -11.07
N PHE A 97 10.35 2.31 -10.13
CA PHE A 97 10.57 3.08 -8.91
C PHE A 97 10.49 2.16 -7.70
N SER A 98 11.49 2.27 -6.82
CA SER A 98 11.56 1.49 -5.58
C SER A 98 11.59 2.42 -4.39
N PHE A 99 10.76 2.13 -3.40
CA PHE A 99 10.64 2.95 -2.21
C PHE A 99 10.17 2.10 -1.02
N PRO A 100 10.65 2.41 0.19
CA PRO A 100 10.15 1.79 1.39
C PRO A 100 8.71 2.24 1.62
N MET A 101 7.82 1.27 1.79
CA MET A 101 6.42 1.48 2.13
C MET A 101 6.13 0.89 3.50
N GLU A 102 5.39 1.64 4.30
CA GLU A 102 4.87 1.16 5.57
C GLU A 102 3.47 0.55 5.41
N PHE A 103 3.26 -0.58 6.08
CA PHE A 103 1.99 -1.30 6.13
C PHE A 103 1.61 -1.59 7.56
N ARG A 104 0.33 -1.45 7.86
CA ARG A 104 -0.23 -1.70 9.18
C ARG A 104 -1.23 -2.84 9.15
N PHE A 105 -1.11 -3.74 10.12
CA PHE A 105 -2.11 -4.75 10.39
C PHE A 105 -3.21 -4.13 11.26
N SER A 106 -4.43 -4.06 10.72
CA SER A 106 -5.63 -3.60 11.42
C SER A 106 -6.85 -4.36 10.91
N ASP A 107 -7.85 -4.57 11.76
CA ASP A 107 -9.12 -5.21 11.39
C ASP A 107 -8.94 -6.55 10.65
N ASP A 108 -7.96 -7.33 11.10
CA ASP A 108 -7.58 -8.65 10.57
C ASP A 108 -7.08 -8.66 9.11
N HIS A 109 -6.62 -7.51 8.60
CA HIS A 109 -6.01 -7.40 7.28
C HIS A 109 -4.85 -6.40 7.26
N TRP A 110 -4.04 -6.46 6.20
CA TRP A 110 -2.96 -5.50 5.97
C TRP A 110 -3.48 -4.30 5.20
N GLN A 111 -3.09 -3.13 5.65
CA GLN A 111 -3.44 -1.84 5.09
C GLN A 111 -2.15 -1.08 4.79
N LEU A 112 -2.18 -0.22 3.79
CA LEU A 112 -1.14 0.77 3.57
C LEU A 112 -1.20 1.80 4.71
N ALA A 113 -0.06 2.07 5.35
CA ALA A 113 -0.01 3.06 6.42
C ALA A 113 -0.39 4.45 5.88
N ARG A 114 -1.00 5.28 6.74
CA ARG A 114 -1.52 6.59 6.32
C ARG A 114 -0.45 7.46 5.66
N GLN A 115 0.76 7.45 6.22
CA GLN A 115 1.90 8.19 5.69
C GLN A 115 2.25 7.80 4.25
N THR A 116 2.29 6.50 3.95
CA THR A 116 2.58 6.01 2.60
C THR A 116 1.42 6.34 1.64
N ALA A 117 0.18 6.19 2.11
CA ALA A 117 -1.00 6.56 1.33
C ALA A 117 -1.01 8.05 0.99
N ASP A 118 -0.71 8.91 1.95
CA ASP A 118 -0.59 10.35 1.73
C ASP A 118 0.48 10.69 0.70
N MET A 119 1.63 9.99 0.71
CA MET A 119 2.63 10.18 -0.34
C MET A 119 2.10 9.82 -1.73
N LEU A 120 1.38 8.70 -1.88
CA LEU A 120 0.77 8.31 -3.16
C LEU A 120 -0.28 9.32 -3.62
N LEU A 121 -1.07 9.85 -2.69
CA LEU A 121 -2.13 10.82 -2.98
C LEU A 121 -1.59 12.25 -3.18
N ALA A 122 -0.47 12.61 -2.55
CA ALA A 122 0.18 13.92 -2.66
C ALA A 122 0.86 14.14 -4.02
N TYR A 123 1.15 13.09 -4.79
CA TYR A 123 1.62 13.21 -6.18
C TYR A 123 0.57 13.82 -7.14
N GLN A 124 -0.58 14.26 -6.64
CA GLN A 124 -1.66 14.92 -7.40
C GLN A 124 -1.61 16.46 -7.39
N GLY A 125 -0.53 17.07 -6.86
CA GLY A 125 -0.34 18.53 -6.77
C GLY A 125 0.49 19.12 -7.90
#